data_AF-A0A372IJU5-F1
#
_entry.id   AF-A0A372IJU5-F1
#
_cell.length_a   1.000
_cell.length_b   1.000
_cell.length_c   1.000
_cell.angle_alpha   90.00
_cell.angle_beta   90.00
_cell.angle_gamma   90.00
#
_symmetry.space_group_name_H-M   'P 1'
#
loop_
_entity.id
_entity.type
_entity.pdbx_description
1 polymer ?
#
loop_
_entity_poly.entity_id
_entity_poly.type
_entity_poly.pdbx_seq_one_letter_code
_entity_poly.pdbx_strand_id
1 'polypeptide(L)'
;MKTKSIAYWTTTVLVALPIGSGGVAQMAQYHAHPHGTVPVLGYPLYFFAILGFWKLAGAIAILWPGFPRLKEWAYAGIFFDLTGAAMSCAAVGGYGAYGFHVIAPLILTALTVASWALRPQSRTLGILFPATNGETK
;
A
#
# COMPACT_ATOMS: atom_id res chain seq x y z
N MET A 1 -18.55 -17.43 -6.04
CA MET A 1 -17.73 -16.54 -6.91
C MET A 1 -18.04 -15.05 -6.69
N LYS A 2 -19.31 -14.63 -6.67
CA LYS A 2 -19.69 -13.21 -6.45
C LYS A 2 -19.23 -12.64 -5.10
N THR A 3 -19.36 -13.38 -4.00
CA THR A 3 -18.97 -12.92 -2.65
C THR A 3 -17.47 -12.63 -2.53
N LYS A 4 -16.60 -13.49 -3.09
CA LYS A 4 -15.14 -13.26 -3.10
C LYS A 4 -14.78 -12.00 -3.91
N SER A 5 -15.46 -11.78 -5.03
CA SER A 5 -15.28 -10.58 -5.86
C SER A 5 -15.72 -9.31 -5.13
N ILE A 6 -16.87 -9.33 -4.44
CA ILE A 6 -17.36 -8.20 -3.65
C ILE A 6 -16.37 -7.91 -2.51
N ALA A 7 -15.98 -8.92 -1.73
CA ALA A 7 -15.02 -8.75 -0.64
C ALA A 7 -13.66 -8.21 -1.11
N TYR A 8 -13.17 -8.69 -2.26
CA TYR A 8 -11.97 -8.16 -2.91
C TYR A 8 -12.11 -6.67 -3.26
N TRP A 9 -13.19 -6.28 -3.94
CA TRP A 9 -13.37 -4.87 -4.32
C TRP A 9 -13.59 -3.96 -3.12
N THR A 10 -14.33 -4.42 -2.10
CA THR A 10 -14.51 -3.68 -0.84
C THR A 10 -13.16 -3.42 -0.17
N THR A 11 -12.36 -4.47 0.04
CA THR A 11 -11.02 -4.32 0.66
C THR A 11 -10.08 -3.48 -0.20
N THR A 12 -10.12 -3.64 -1.52
CA THR A 12 -9.27 -2.87 -2.45
C THR A 12 -9.60 -1.37 -2.40
N VAL A 13 -10.88 -0.99 -2.42
CA VAL A 13 -11.28 0.42 -2.35
C VAL A 13 -10.95 1.02 -0.97
N LEU A 14 -11.18 0.25 0.10
CA LEU A 14 -10.83 0.67 1.47
C LEU A 14 -9.32 0.88 1.67
N VAL A 15 -8.47 0.20 0.90
CA VAL A 15 -7.01 0.42 0.91
C VAL A 15 -6.62 1.54 -0.06
N ALA A 16 -7.17 1.55 -1.27
CA ALA A 16 -6.80 2.50 -2.31
C ALA A 16 -7.14 3.94 -1.94
N LEU A 17 -8.28 4.17 -1.27
CA LEU A 17 -8.70 5.53 -0.89
C LEU A 17 -7.74 6.18 0.12
N PRO A 18 -7.40 5.57 1.28
CA PRO A 18 -6.44 6.16 2.23
C PRO A 18 -5.02 6.25 1.69
N ILE A 19 -4.57 5.25 0.90
CA ILE A 19 -3.24 5.29 0.29
C ILE A 19 -3.15 6.42 -0.74
N GLY A 20 -4.14 6.53 -1.63
CA GLY A 20 -4.18 7.56 -2.65
C GLY A 20 -4.30 8.97 -2.06
N SER A 21 -5.26 9.19 -1.15
CA SER A 21 -5.45 10.49 -0.50
C SER A 21 -4.27 10.87 0.40
N GLY A 22 -3.70 9.90 1.12
CA GLY A 22 -2.48 10.07 1.90
C GLY A 22 -1.28 10.44 1.04
N GLY A 23 -1.15 9.83 -0.15
CA GLY A 23 -0.09 10.18 -1.11
C GLY A 23 -0.20 11.62 -1.61
N VAL A 24 -1.41 12.05 -1.99
CA VAL A 24 -1.68 13.45 -2.39
C VAL A 24 -1.39 14.42 -1.24
N ALA A 25 -1.82 14.09 -0.02
CA ALA A 25 -1.57 14.91 1.16
C ALA A 25 -0.06 15.07 1.43
N GLN A 26 0.72 14.00 1.33
CA GLN A 26 2.17 14.05 1.52
C GLN A 26 2.88 14.91 0.45
N MET A 27 2.43 14.84 -0.80
CA MET A 27 2.95 15.71 -1.87
C MET A 27 2.53 17.17 -1.68
N ALA A 28 1.32 17.42 -1.17
CA ALA A 28 0.86 18.77 -0.83
C ALA A 28 1.67 19.35 0.34
N GLN A 29 1.99 18.53 1.35
CA GLN A 29 2.84 18.91 2.49
C GLN A 29 4.29 19.23 2.12
N TYR A 30 4.76 18.77 0.95
CA TYR A 30 6.05 19.18 0.42
C TYR A 30 6.04 20.63 -0.10
N HIS A 31 4.93 21.05 -0.71
CA HIS A 31 4.77 22.39 -1.27
C HIS A 31 4.20 23.40 -0.27
N ALA A 32 3.39 22.93 0.67
CA ALA A 32 2.84 23.70 1.77
C ALA A 32 3.68 23.54 3.05
N HIS A 33 3.32 24.24 4.12
CA HIS A 33 4.02 24.10 5.40
C HIS A 33 3.77 22.69 5.98
N PRO A 34 4.82 21.94 6.37
CA PRO A 34 4.67 20.61 6.95
C PRO A 34 3.93 20.67 8.29
N HIS A 35 2.99 19.75 8.51
CA HIS A 35 2.10 19.74 9.69
C HIS A 35 1.73 18.30 10.07
N GLY A 36 1.17 18.09 11.26
CA GLY A 36 0.77 16.76 11.74
C GLY A 36 1.96 15.87 12.12
N THR A 37 2.00 14.64 11.62
CA THR A 37 3.03 13.64 11.96
C THR A 37 4.37 13.90 11.25
N VAL A 38 4.37 14.65 10.15
CA VAL A 38 5.57 14.95 9.33
C VAL A 38 6.67 15.63 10.16
N PRO A 39 6.41 16.72 10.90
CA PRO A 39 7.44 17.37 11.72
C PRO A 39 7.93 16.51 12.90
N VAL A 40 7.06 15.62 13.42
CA VAL A 40 7.37 14.78 14.59
C VAL A 40 8.31 13.63 14.24
N LEU A 41 8.20 13.08 13.02
CA LEU A 41 9.03 11.97 12.56
C LEU A 41 10.47 12.37 12.22
N GLY A 42 10.75 13.66 12.02
CA GLY A 42 12.08 14.15 11.66
C GLY A 42 12.59 13.75 10.27
N TYR A 43 11.74 13.16 9.42
CA TYR A 43 12.12 12.83 8.06
C TYR A 43 12.26 14.09 7.19
N PRO A 44 13.22 14.10 6.25
CA PRO A 44 13.39 15.24 5.35
C PRO A 44 12.18 15.38 4.41
N LEU A 45 11.81 16.62 4.06
CA LEU A 45 10.59 16.88 3.29
C LEU A 45 10.52 16.15 1.94
N TYR A 46 11.66 16.04 1.23
CA TYR A 46 11.71 15.36 -0.06
C TYR A 46 11.31 13.87 0.04
N PHE A 47 11.54 13.23 1.20
CA PHE A 47 11.16 11.84 1.41
C PHE A 47 9.65 11.66 1.33
N PHE A 48 8.87 12.60 1.91
CA PHE A 48 7.41 12.59 1.82
C PHE A 48 6.91 12.86 0.39
N ALA A 49 7.61 13.70 -0.38
CA ALA A 49 7.25 13.90 -1.79
C ALA A 49 7.41 12.60 -2.61
N ILE A 50 8.54 11.90 -2.42
CA ILE A 50 8.82 10.63 -3.09
C ILE A 50 7.83 9.55 -2.64
N LEU A 51 7.62 9.39 -1.32
CA LEU A 51 6.65 8.45 -0.77
C LEU A 51 5.23 8.74 -1.28
N GLY A 52 4.83 10.00 -1.31
CA GLY A 52 3.50 10.40 -1.74
C GLY A 52 3.24 10.07 -3.22
N PHE A 53 4.24 10.30 -4.08
CA PHE A 53 4.19 9.89 -5.48
C PHE A 53 4.03 8.36 -5.61
N TRP A 54 4.83 7.58 -4.89
CA TRP A 54 4.75 6.12 -4.94
C TRP A 54 3.46 5.56 -4.36
N LYS A 55 2.92 6.16 -3.30
CA LYS A 55 1.59 5.82 -2.76
C LYS A 55 0.50 6.03 -3.82
N LEU A 56 0.50 7.16 -4.51
CA LEU A 56 -0.47 7.43 -5.57
C LEU A 56 -0.36 6.42 -6.72
N ALA A 57 0.87 6.14 -7.16
CA ALA A 57 1.12 5.11 -8.17
C ALA A 57 0.64 3.72 -7.72
N GLY A 58 0.88 3.35 -6.46
CA GLY A 58 0.42 2.10 -5.85
C GLY A 58 -1.11 1.99 -5.80
N ALA A 59 -1.79 3.05 -5.36
CA ALA A 59 -3.26 3.12 -5.33
C ALA A 59 -3.87 2.96 -6.72
N ILE A 60 -3.31 3.62 -7.74
CA ILE A 60 -3.74 3.48 -9.13
C ILE A 60 -3.51 2.04 -9.61
N ALA A 61 -2.34 1.46 -9.34
CA ALA A 61 -1.98 0.12 -9.78
C ALA A 61 -2.90 -0.98 -9.22
N ILE A 62 -3.33 -0.89 -7.95
CA ILE A 62 -4.23 -1.90 -7.37
C ILE A 62 -5.66 -1.82 -7.94
N LEU A 63 -6.14 -0.62 -8.28
CA LEU A 63 -7.44 -0.38 -8.90
C LEU A 63 -7.46 -0.75 -10.38
N TRP A 64 -6.34 -0.55 -11.08
CA TRP A 64 -6.22 -0.77 -12.52
C TRP A 64 -6.56 -2.23 -12.89
N PRO A 65 -7.31 -2.49 -13.99
CA PRO A 65 -7.72 -3.85 -14.32
C PRO A 65 -6.60 -4.75 -14.83
N GLY A 66 -5.55 -4.18 -15.43
CA GLY A 66 -4.43 -4.91 -16.04
C GLY A 66 -3.20 -5.09 -15.15
N PHE A 67 -2.11 -5.55 -15.79
CA PHE A 67 -0.75 -5.68 -15.25
C PHE A 67 -0.62 -6.43 -13.89
N PRO A 68 -0.81 -7.76 -13.87
CA PRO A 68 -0.68 -8.54 -12.64
C PRO A 68 0.68 -8.39 -11.94
N ARG A 69 1.78 -8.24 -12.69
CA ARG A 69 3.13 -8.02 -12.11
C ARG A 69 3.22 -6.70 -11.34
N LEU A 70 2.78 -5.61 -11.97
CA LEU A 70 2.79 -4.28 -11.33
C LEU A 70 1.92 -4.28 -10.08
N LYS A 71 0.85 -5.07 -10.09
CA LYS A 71 -0.04 -5.25 -8.95
C LYS A 71 0.67 -5.94 -7.78
N GLU A 72 1.47 -6.99 -8.01
CA GLU A 72 2.31 -7.59 -6.94
C GLU A 72 3.27 -6.56 -6.33
N TRP A 73 3.92 -5.74 -7.17
CA TRP A 73 4.82 -4.69 -6.71
C TRP A 73 4.10 -3.65 -5.86
N ALA A 74 2.89 -3.25 -6.29
CA ALA A 74 2.07 -2.31 -5.55
C ALA A 74 1.64 -2.87 -4.19
N TYR A 75 1.19 -4.12 -4.11
CA TYR A 75 0.82 -4.74 -2.83
C TYR A 75 2.02 -4.86 -1.87
N ALA A 76 3.18 -5.29 -2.37
CA ALA A 76 4.39 -5.36 -1.56
C ALA A 76 4.81 -3.96 -1.05
N GLY A 77 4.81 -2.96 -1.94
CA GLY A 77 5.14 -1.58 -1.58
C GLY A 77 4.20 -1.00 -0.52
N ILE A 78 2.88 -1.18 -0.68
CA ILE A 78 1.87 -0.71 0.29
C ILE A 78 2.05 -1.41 1.63
N PHE A 79 2.34 -2.71 1.64
CA PHE A 79 2.60 -3.45 2.87
C PHE A 79 3.83 -2.90 3.62
N PHE A 80 4.95 -2.66 2.93
CA PHE A 80 6.15 -2.12 3.55
C PHE A 80 5.97 -0.66 4.02
N ASP A 81 5.27 0.16 3.25
CA ASP A 81 4.95 1.53 3.61
C ASP A 81 4.09 1.61 4.88
N LEU A 82 3.02 0.83 4.96
CA LEU A 82 2.10 0.85 6.11
C LEU A 82 2.74 0.29 7.39
N THR A 83 3.47 -0.83 7.27
CA THR A 83 4.20 -1.41 8.42
C THR A 83 5.34 -0.51 8.87
N GLY A 84 6.08 0.08 7.92
CA GLY A 84 7.10 1.09 8.17
C GLY A 84 6.53 2.30 8.90
N ALA A 85 5.41 2.86 8.43
CA ALA A 85 4.76 3.99 9.07
C ALA A 85 4.36 3.69 10.53
N ALA A 86 3.81 2.51 10.80
CA ALA A 86 3.48 2.09 12.17
C ALA A 86 4.73 2.00 13.07
N MET A 87 5.80 1.37 12.57
CA MET A 87 7.06 1.24 13.31
C MET A 87 7.73 2.60 13.57
N SER A 88 7.76 3.48 12.57
CA SER A 88 8.31 4.83 12.71
C SER A 88 7.53 5.66 13.74
N CYS A 89 6.20 5.58 13.72
CA CYS A 89 5.37 6.26 14.72
C CYS A 89 5.57 5.70 16.13
N ALA A 90 5.71 4.38 16.27
CA ALA A 90 6.01 3.75 17.56
C ALA A 90 7.38 4.18 18.09
N ALA A 91 8.40 4.27 17.22
CA ALA A 91 9.76 4.64 17.59
C ALA A 91 9.88 6.08 18.12
N VAL A 92 9.07 7.02 17.61
CA VAL A 92 9.02 8.41 18.11
C VAL A 92 8.08 8.60 19.31
N GLY A 93 7.64 7.52 19.95
CA GLY A 93 6.83 7.57 21.17
C GLY A 93 5.33 7.77 20.92
N GLY A 94 4.80 7.31 19.78
CA GLY A 94 3.39 7.32 19.44
C GLY A 94 2.52 6.42 20.33
N TYR A 95 2.36 6.78 21.60
CA TYR A 95 1.47 6.16 22.57
C TYR A 95 0.45 7.19 23.10
N GLY A 96 -0.72 6.76 23.59
CA GLY A 96 -1.79 7.66 24.02
C GLY A 96 -2.55 8.29 22.84
N ALA A 97 -2.69 9.62 22.83
CA ALA A 97 -3.45 10.36 21.79
C ALA A 97 -2.92 10.14 20.36
N TYR A 98 -1.65 9.77 20.19
CA TYR A 98 -1.02 9.49 18.89
C TYR A 98 -1.03 8.00 18.51
N GLY A 99 -1.58 7.12 19.36
CA GLY A 99 -1.65 5.68 19.10
C GLY A 99 -2.44 5.33 17.83
N PHE A 100 -3.34 6.20 17.40
CA PHE A 100 -4.04 6.08 16.12
C PHE A 100 -3.07 6.00 14.93
N HIS A 101 -1.93 6.70 14.96
CA HIS A 101 -0.92 6.67 13.90
C HIS A 101 -0.13 5.35 13.83
N VAL A 102 -0.23 4.50 14.86
CA VAL A 102 0.32 3.15 14.86
C VAL A 102 -0.77 2.14 14.47
N ILE A 103 -1.96 2.26 15.04
CA ILE A 103 -3.05 1.29 14.84
C ILE A 103 -3.65 1.39 13.43
N ALA A 104 -3.87 2.60 12.92
CA ALA A 104 -4.53 2.77 11.62
C ALA A 104 -3.73 2.17 10.45
N PRO A 105 -2.40 2.37 10.34
CA PRO A 105 -1.61 1.69 9.30
C PRO A 105 -1.60 0.17 9.45
N LEU A 106 -1.65 -0.38 10.66
CA LEU A 106 -1.74 -1.83 10.87
C LEU A 106 -3.08 -2.40 10.41
N ILE A 107 -4.19 -1.72 10.67
CA ILE A 107 -5.51 -2.11 10.15
C ILE A 107 -5.50 -2.08 8.62
N LEU A 108 -4.95 -1.02 8.01
CA LEU A 108 -4.81 -0.94 6.56
C LEU A 108 -3.87 -2.01 6.00
N THR A 109 -2.85 -2.41 6.75
CA THR A 109 -1.96 -3.52 6.38
C THR A 109 -2.74 -4.82 6.31
N ALA A 110 -3.55 -5.11 7.32
CA ALA A 110 -4.42 -6.30 7.33
C ALA A 110 -5.41 -6.28 6.16
N LEU A 111 -6.02 -5.13 5.86
CA LEU A 111 -6.89 -4.98 4.68
C LEU A 111 -6.13 -5.14 3.36
N THR A 112 -4.87 -4.70 3.29
CA THR A 112 -4.00 -4.86 2.12
C THR A 112 -3.71 -6.34 1.87
N VAL A 113 -3.36 -7.09 2.91
CA VAL A 113 -3.14 -8.54 2.83
C VAL A 113 -4.44 -9.27 2.47
N ALA A 114 -5.57 -8.89 3.06
CA ALA A 114 -6.87 -9.45 2.72
C ALA A 114 -7.25 -9.18 1.26
N SER A 115 -7.07 -7.95 0.79
CA SER A 115 -7.28 -7.56 -0.62
C SER A 115 -6.40 -8.40 -1.54
N TRP A 116 -5.11 -8.54 -1.22
CA TRP A 116 -4.15 -9.35 -1.96
C TRP A 116 -4.56 -10.83 -2.05
N ALA A 117 -4.98 -11.42 -0.93
CA ALA A 117 -5.37 -12.83 -0.85
C ALA A 117 -6.71 -13.14 -1.55
N LEU A 118 -7.62 -12.17 -1.60
CA LEU A 118 -8.94 -12.33 -2.22
C LEU A 118 -8.95 -12.08 -3.74
N ARG A 119 -7.79 -11.77 -4.35
CA ARG A 119 -7.70 -11.43 -5.77
C ARG A 119 -8.23 -12.54 -6.68
N PRO A 120 -9.02 -12.19 -7.71
CA PRO A 120 -9.45 -13.15 -8.71
C PRO A 120 -8.26 -13.63 -9.55
N GLN A 121 -8.36 -14.85 -10.12
CA GLN A 121 -7.31 -15.46 -10.94
C GLN A 121 -6.88 -14.59 -12.14
N SER A 122 -7.79 -13.78 -12.69
CA SER A 122 -7.47 -12.83 -13.77
C SER A 122 -6.53 -11.69 -13.35
N ARG A 123 -6.32 -11.51 -12.05
CA ARG A 123 -5.47 -10.47 -11.44
C ARG A 123 -4.28 -11.03 -10.65
N THR A 124 -4.11 -12.35 -10.64
CA THR A 124 -2.92 -13.00 -10.11
C THR A 124 -1.94 -13.28 -11.23
N LEU A 125 -0.66 -13.16 -10.92
CA LEU A 125 0.38 -13.54 -11.85
C LEU A 125 0.33 -15.06 -12.07
N GLY A 126 0.18 -15.50 -13.32
CA GLY A 126 0.33 -16.90 -13.69
C GLY A 126 1.78 -17.38 -13.57
N ILE A 127 2.06 -18.61 -13.99
CA ILE A 127 3.41 -19.16 -14.01
C ILE A 127 4.28 -18.30 -14.95
N LEU A 128 5.30 -17.65 -14.38
CA LEU A 128 6.23 -16.74 -15.07
C LEU A 128 7.23 -17.49 -15.95
N PHE A 129 7.65 -18.66 -15.49
CA PHE A 129 8.58 -19.55 -16.16
C PHE A 129 7.93 -20.92 -16.25
N PRO A 130 7.39 -21.32 -17.42
CA PRO A 130 6.96 -22.69 -17.59
C PRO A 130 8.15 -23.59 -17.30
N ALA A 131 7.95 -24.66 -16.52
CA ALA A 131 8.98 -25.66 -16.38
C ALA A 131 9.33 -26.17 -17.78
N THR A 132 10.56 -25.93 -18.23
CA THR A 132 11.14 -26.66 -19.36
C THR A 132 11.27 -28.09 -18.89
N ASN A 133 10.21 -28.88 -19.07
CA ASN A 133 10.30 -30.32 -18.98
C ASN A 133 11.36 -30.70 -20.02
N GLY A 134 12.49 -31.24 -19.56
CA GLY A 134 13.59 -31.65 -20.41
C GLY A 134 13.17 -32.81 -21.31
N GLU A 135 12.52 -32.49 -22.42
CA GLU A 135 12.36 -33.39 -23.56
C GLU A 135 13.57 -33.20 -24.49
N THR A 136 14.62 -33.97 -24.24
CA THR A 136 15.57 -34.41 -25.28
C THR A 136 16.18 -35.71 -24.78
N LYS A 137 15.61 -36.83 -25.25
CA LYS A 137 16.22 -37.83 -26.17
C LYS A 137 17.20 -38.80 -25.51
#